data_AF-A0A645JJX1-F1
#
_entry.id   AF-A0A645JJX1-F1
#
_cell.length_a   1.000
_cell.length_b   1.000
_cell.length_c   1.000
_cell.angle_alpha   90.00
_cell.angle_beta   90.00
_cell.angle_gamma   90.00
#
_symmetry.space_group_name_H-M   'P 1'
#
loop_
_entity.id
_entity.type
_entity.pdbx_description
1 polymer ?
#
loop_
_entity_poly.entity_id
_entity_poly.type
_entity_poly.pdbx_seq_one_letter_code
_entity_poly.pdbx_strand_id
1 'polypeptide(L)' 'MDEVLRYFRKRDGFSDFQDVDLKDYAKFKNILIEFRAFYGLEKHKLKQIDQYVWQLGKEYFPKNYGKKKEKTIGG' A
#
# COMPACT_ATOMS: atom_id res chain seq x y z
N MET A 1 -3.31 -1.40 -3.64
CA MET A 1 -2.36 -1.76 -2.56
C MET A 1 -0.93 -1.53 -3.04
N ASP A 2 -0.70 -1.93 -4.28
CA ASP A 2 0.45 -1.69 -5.17
C ASP A 2 1.01 -0.26 -5.08
N GLU A 3 0.16 0.76 -5.23
CA GLU A 3 0.54 2.17 -5.13
C GLU A 3 1.12 2.56 -3.77
N VAL A 4 0.61 1.97 -2.69
CA VAL A 4 1.06 2.21 -1.32
C VAL A 4 2.45 1.62 -1.15
N LEU A 5 2.63 0.36 -1.53
CA LEU A 5 3.92 -0.31 -1.44
C LEU A 5 4.98 0.41 -2.29
N ARG A 6 4.64 0.84 -3.52
CA ARG A 6 5.51 1.66 -4.38
C ARG A 6 5.87 3.00 -3.73
N TYR A 7 4.90 3.65 -3.09
CA TYR A 7 5.11 4.92 -2.40
C TYR A 7 6.07 4.76 -1.21
N PHE A 8 5.83 3.78 -0.34
CA PHE A 8 6.71 3.46 0.79
C PHE A 8 8.09 2.97 0.33
N ARG A 9 8.17 2.22 -0.78
CA ARG A 9 9.46 1.86 -1.39
C ARG A 9 10.24 3.12 -1.77
N LYS A 10 9.60 4.08 -2.43
CA LYS A 10 10.27 5.32 -2.85
C LYS A 10 10.60 6.24 -1.68
N ARG A 11 9.78 6.24 -0.62
CA ARG A 11 9.91 7.11 0.54
C ARG A 11 10.92 6.58 1.56
N ASP A 12 10.80 5.31 1.92
CA ASP A 12 11.53 4.66 3.01
C ASP A 12 12.56 3.64 2.52
N GLY A 13 12.49 3.20 1.27
CA GLY A 13 13.47 2.27 0.70
C GLY A 13 13.44 0.86 1.32
N PHE A 14 12.31 0.45 1.91
CA PHE A 14 12.23 -0.79 2.70
C PHE A 14 12.50 -2.08 1.89
N SER A 15 12.34 -2.04 0.56
CA SER A 15 12.58 -3.17 -0.34
C SER A 15 12.84 -2.68 -1.75
N ASP A 16 13.58 -3.44 -2.56
CA ASP A 16 13.96 -3.09 -3.94
C ASP A 16 13.09 -3.76 -5.03
N PHE A 17 11.94 -4.32 -4.64
CA PHE A 17 11.04 -5.04 -5.55
C PHE A 17 10.56 -4.19 -6.73
N GLN A 18 10.46 -4.78 -7.92
CA GLN A 18 9.97 -4.12 -9.13
C GLN A 18 8.45 -4.17 -9.23
N ASP A 19 7.86 -3.37 -10.12
CA ASP A 19 6.40 -3.44 -10.29
C ASP A 19 5.89 -4.80 -10.77
N VAL A 20 6.71 -5.51 -11.55
CA VAL A 20 6.40 -6.86 -12.00
C VAL A 20 6.30 -7.83 -10.82
N ASP A 21 7.06 -7.60 -9.74
CA ASP A 21 7.03 -8.41 -8.52
C ASP A 21 5.71 -8.22 -7.74
N LEU A 22 5.00 -7.09 -7.93
CA LEU A 22 3.67 -6.91 -7.31
C LEU A 22 2.59 -7.76 -7.99
N LYS A 23 2.78 -8.10 -9.28
CA LYS A 23 1.87 -8.99 -10.01
C LYS A 23 2.08 -10.46 -9.63
N ASP A 24 3.27 -10.80 -9.15
CA ASP A 24 3.60 -12.14 -8.69
C ASP A 24 3.23 -12.31 -7.22
N TYR A 25 2.31 -13.22 -6.93
CA TYR A 25 1.80 -13.40 -5.57
C TYR A 25 2.87 -13.88 -4.57
N ALA A 26 3.85 -14.66 -5.02
CA ALA A 26 4.92 -15.14 -4.15
C ALA A 26 5.86 -13.99 -3.75
N LYS A 27 6.21 -13.16 -4.74
CA LYS A 27 6.99 -11.94 -4.50
C LYS A 27 6.23 -10.92 -3.67
N PHE A 28 4.96 -10.71 -3.97
CA PHE A 28 4.06 -9.84 -3.20
C PHE A 28 4.04 -10.21 -1.72
N LYS A 29 3.92 -11.50 -1.39
CA LYS A 29 4.02 -11.99 -0.01
C LYS A 29 5.36 -11.65 0.63
N ASN A 30 6.47 -11.83 -0.08
CA ASN A 30 7.79 -11.46 0.42
C ASN A 30 7.88 -9.97 0.72
N ILE A 31 7.37 -9.11 -0.16
CA ILE A 31 7.34 -7.65 0.05
C ILE A 31 6.56 -7.30 1.32
N LEU A 32 5.44 -7.97 1.59
CA LEU A 32 4.69 -7.77 2.85
C LEU A 32 5.46 -8.25 4.07
N ILE A 33 6.24 -9.33 3.95
CA ILE A 33 7.11 -9.82 5.04
C ILE A 33 8.24 -8.83 5.30
N GLU A 34 8.89 -8.32 4.27
CA GLU A 34 9.93 -7.29 4.38
C GLU A 34 9.37 -6.00 4.98
N PHE A 35 8.21 -5.54 4.50
CA PHE A 35 7.49 -4.40 5.08
C PHE A 35 7.21 -4.64 6.57
N ARG A 36 6.74 -5.84 6.93
CA ARG A 36 6.47 -6.21 8.32
C ARG A 36 7.74 -6.13 9.16
N ALA A 37 8.86 -6.69 8.69
CA ALA A 37 10.13 -6.70 9.41
C ALA A 37 10.69 -5.28 9.54
N PHE A 38 10.66 -4.49 8.48
CA PHE A 38 11.19 -3.12 8.43
C PHE A 38 10.50 -2.19 9.44
N TYR A 39 9.18 -2.28 9.57
CA TYR A 39 8.41 -1.49 10.55
C TYR A 39 8.30 -2.16 11.93
N GLY A 40 9.00 -3.27 12.18
CA GLY A 40 8.94 -3.99 13.45
C GLY A 40 7.55 -4.57 13.78
N LEU A 41 6.73 -4.83 12.76
CA LEU A 41 5.36 -5.34 12.89
C LEU A 41 5.33 -6.88 12.98
N GLU A 42 6.41 -7.51 13.41
CA GLU A 42 6.55 -8.98 13.41
C GLU A 42 5.51 -9.70 14.27
N LYS A 43 5.03 -9.01 15.31
CA LYS A 43 3.92 -9.43 16.17
C LYS A 43 2.58 -9.50 15.44
N HIS A 44 2.44 -8.83 14.30
CA HIS A 44 1.23 -8.82 13.49
C HIS A 44 1.28 -9.90 12.40
N LYS A 45 0.11 -10.48 12.12
CA LYS A 45 -0.05 -11.48 11.05
C LYS A 45 -0.08 -10.77 9.69
N LEU A 46 0.32 -11.48 8.63
CA LEU A 46 0.25 -11.01 7.24
C LEU A 46 -1.10 -10.37 6.88
N LYS A 47 -2.23 -10.95 7.33
CA LYS A 47 -3.57 -10.37 7.12
C LYS A 47 -3.75 -8.97 7.71
N GLN A 48 -3.13 -8.67 8.85
CA GLN A 48 -3.21 -7.36 9.49
C GLN A 48 -2.35 -6.34 8.76
N ILE A 49 -1.17 -6.76 8.28
CA ILE A 49 -0.33 -5.94 7.42
C ILE A 49 -1.07 -5.63 6.11
N ASP A 50 -1.70 -6.63 5.52
CA ASP A 50 -2.48 -6.48 4.29
C ASP A 50 -3.62 -5.46 4.46
N GLN A 51 -4.41 -5.60 5.54
CA GLN A 51 -5.45 -4.64 5.91
C GLN A 51 -4.91 -3.24 6.16
N TYR A 52 -3.76 -3.13 6.84
CA TYR A 52 -3.12 -1.85 7.14
C TYR A 52 -2.66 -1.12 5.86
N VAL A 53 -1.96 -1.82 4.97
CA VAL A 53 -1.53 -1.27 3.67
C VAL A 53 -2.74 -0.89 2.81
N TRP A 54 -3.83 -1.67 2.87
CA TRP A 54 -5.07 -1.33 2.18
C TRP A 54 -5.75 -0.07 2.74
N GLN A 55 -5.82 0.09 4.06
CA GLN A 55 -6.36 1.28 4.73
C GLN A 55 -5.53 2.52 4.40
N LEU A 56 -4.20 2.42 4.52
CA LEU A 56 -3.26 3.46 4.08
C LEU A 56 -3.50 3.86 2.63
N GLY A 57 -3.76 2.87 1.76
CA GLY A 57 -4.09 3.14 0.37
C GLY A 57 -5.29 4.02 0.19
N LYS A 58 -6.32 3.88 1.02
CA LYS A 58 -7.49 4.77 0.97
C LYS A 58 -7.19 6.19 1.43
N GLU A 59 -6.30 6.35 2.42
CA GLU A 59 -5.93 7.68 2.93
C GLU A 59 -4.98 8.42 1.98
N TYR A 60 -3.92 7.76 1.52
CA TYR A 60 -2.90 8.35 0.65
C TYR A 60 -3.36 8.46 -0.80
N PHE A 61 -4.12 7.48 -1.26
CA PHE A 61 -4.71 7.46 -2.60
C PHE A 61 -6.22 7.39 -2.40
N PRO A 62 -6.89 8.54 -2.18
CA PRO A 62 -8.34 8.59 -2.26
C PRO A 62 -8.72 8.31 -3.71
N LYS A 63 -8.72 7.02 -4.08
CA LYS A 63 -9.18 6.57 -5.37
C LYS A 63 -10.65 6.93 -5.37
N ASN A 64 -10.99 7.86 -6.26
CA ASN A 64 -12.36 8.21 -6.64
C ASN A 64 -13.06 7.00 -7.28
N TYR A 65 -13.09 5.85 -6.59
CA TYR A 65 -14.03 4.77 -6.86
C TYR A 65 -15.42 5.30 -6.46
N GLY A 66 -15.98 6.19 -7.30
CA GLY A 66 -17.40 6.55 -7.25
C GLY A 66 -17.79 7.99 -6.94
N LYS A 67 -16.91 9.00 -6.92
CA LYS A 67 -17.38 10.41 -6.93
C LYS A 67 -17.17 11.06 -8.29
N LYS A 68 -18.25 11.03 -9.09
CA LYS A 68 -18.51 12.10 -10.06
C LYS A 68 -18.30 13.43 -9.33
N LYS A 69 -17.57 14.32 -10.00
CA LYS A 69 -17.34 15.72 -9.66
C LYS A 69 -18.59 16.34 -9.03
N GLU A 70 -18.61 16.52 -7.72
CA GLU A 70 -19.48 17.54 -7.14
C GLU A 70 -18.71 18.84 -7.31
N LYS A 71 -19.03 19.53 -8.41
CA LYS A 71 -18.60 20.90 -8.63
C LYS A 71 -19.05 21.71 -7.41
N THR A 72 -18.10 22.43 -6.84
CA THR A 72 -18.25 23.78 -6.34
C THR A 72 -19.53 24.48 -6.80
N ILE A 73 -20.39 24.84 -5.85
CA ILE A 73 -20.99 26.19 -5.79
C ILE A 73 -21.00 26.59 -4.32
N GLY A 74 -19.97 27.35 -3.93
CA GLY A 74 -20.08 28.27 -2.81
C GLY A 74 -20.48 29.64 -3.36
N GLY A 75 -21.21 30.40 -2.54
CA GLY A 75 -21.48 31.83 -2.76
C GLY A 75 -22.87 32.12 -3.28
#